data_AF-A0A9R1LTI2-F1
#
_entry.id   AF-A0A9R1LTI2-F1
#
_cell.length_a   1.000
_cell.length_b   1.000
_cell.length_c   1.000
_cell.angle_alpha   90.00
_cell.angle_beta   90.00
_cell.angle_gamma   90.00
#
_symmetry.space_group_name_H-M   'P 1'
#
loop_
_entity.id
_entity.type
_entity.pdbx_description
1 polymer ?
#
loop_
_entity_poly.entity_id
_entity_poly.type
_entity_poly.pdbx_seq_one_letter_code
_entity_poly.pdbx_strand_id
1 'polypeptide(L)'
;MAATAYSVALLGGARLPAATGNAAPRSSALLPRRNFHPLRLQGAHAYAPRPSLLRVKAASDDTSASGDEIIEDLKGKWEAIEDKPTFLLYSGGAVVALWLTTVVVGAINSVPLLPKLLELVGLGYTGWFVYRYLLFKESRKELATDIESLKKKIAGTE
;
A
#
# COMPACT_ATOMS: atom_id res chain seq x y z
N MET A 1 15.60 -48.14 36.28
CA MET A 1 14.41 -48.78 35.66
C MET A 1 13.64 -49.49 36.75
N ALA A 2 12.54 -48.91 37.21
CA ALA A 2 11.60 -49.54 38.14
C ALA A 2 10.21 -49.42 37.52
N ALA A 3 9.53 -50.55 37.40
CA ALA A 3 8.21 -50.71 36.80
C ALA A 3 7.22 -51.14 37.89
N THR A 4 6.03 -50.54 37.91
CA THR A 4 4.74 -51.01 38.48
C THR A 4 3.85 -49.78 38.73
N ALA A 5 2.53 -49.80 38.73
CA ALA A 5 1.47 -50.52 38.04
C ALA A 5 0.17 -49.74 38.40
N TYR A 6 -0.83 -49.93 37.55
CA TYR A 6 -2.18 -49.35 37.47
C TYR A 6 -3.00 -49.37 38.78
N SER A 7 -3.93 -48.42 38.92
CA SER A 7 -5.24 -48.68 39.55
C SER A 7 -6.31 -47.66 39.16
N VAL A 8 -7.45 -48.24 38.79
CA VAL A 8 -8.75 -47.67 38.42
C VAL A 8 -9.69 -47.81 39.62
N ALA A 9 -10.51 -46.80 39.92
CA ALA A 9 -11.87 -46.91 40.49
C ALA A 9 -12.52 -45.50 40.49
N LEU A 10 -13.58 -45.18 39.73
CA LEU A 10 -15.00 -45.55 39.85
C LEU A 10 -15.66 -45.14 41.19
N LEU A 11 -16.51 -44.11 41.15
CA LEU A 11 -17.88 -44.00 41.68
C LEU A 11 -18.27 -42.50 41.64
N GLY A 12 -19.27 -42.09 40.86
CA GLY A 12 -20.68 -42.11 41.25
C GLY A 12 -21.03 -40.78 41.94
N GLY A 13 -21.94 -39.92 41.49
CA GLY A 13 -23.11 -40.09 40.65
C GLY A 13 -24.29 -39.45 41.39
N ALA A 14 -24.92 -38.42 40.81
CA ALA A 14 -26.31 -37.98 41.02
C ALA A 14 -26.51 -36.57 40.43
N ARG A 15 -27.66 -36.15 39.90
CA ARG A 15 -28.79 -36.76 39.21
C ARG A 15 -29.62 -35.57 38.66
N LEU A 16 -30.36 -35.84 37.58
CA LEU A 16 -31.22 -34.93 36.77
C LEU A 16 -32.43 -34.34 37.54
N PRO A 17 -33.11 -33.32 36.97
CA PRO A 17 -34.32 -33.56 36.15
C PRO A 17 -34.27 -32.77 34.81
N ALA A 18 -34.56 -33.32 33.62
CA ALA A 18 -35.82 -33.85 33.06
C ALA A 18 -36.88 -32.79 32.70
N ALA A 19 -36.89 -32.36 31.43
CA ALA A 19 -38.06 -31.94 30.63
C ALA A 19 -37.61 -31.80 29.15
N THR A 20 -37.74 -32.84 28.33
CA THR A 20 -38.76 -33.02 27.27
C THR A 20 -38.71 -31.99 26.14
N GLY A 21 -38.41 -32.45 24.93
CA GLY A 21 -38.67 -31.72 23.69
C GLY A 21 -37.73 -32.10 22.55
N ASN A 22 -38.12 -33.09 21.76
CA ASN A 22 -37.40 -33.53 20.57
C ASN A 22 -37.24 -32.44 19.50
N ALA A 23 -36.21 -32.64 18.66
CA ALA A 23 -36.06 -32.27 17.24
C ALA A 23 -34.99 -31.22 16.91
N ALA A 24 -33.86 -31.72 16.43
CA ALA A 24 -32.99 -31.02 15.46
C ALA A 24 -33.55 -31.24 14.03
N PRO A 25 -32.91 -30.76 12.93
CA PRO A 25 -31.83 -29.77 12.79
C PRO A 25 -32.14 -28.70 11.71
N ARG A 26 -31.26 -27.69 11.54
CA ARG A 26 -30.64 -27.23 10.26
C ARG A 26 -30.40 -25.71 10.17
N SER A 27 -29.12 -25.41 9.88
CA SER A 27 -28.66 -24.47 8.84
C SER A 27 -28.80 -22.95 8.99
N SER A 28 -27.62 -22.32 8.85
CA SER A 28 -27.39 -21.08 8.09
C SER A 28 -27.85 -19.76 8.69
N ALA A 29 -26.97 -19.15 9.49
CA ALA A 29 -26.99 -17.72 9.76
C ALA A 29 -26.53 -16.96 8.49
N LEU A 30 -27.50 -16.62 7.63
CA LEU A 30 -27.33 -15.64 6.57
C LEU A 30 -27.74 -14.26 7.10
N LEU A 31 -26.83 -13.30 6.90
CA LEU A 31 -26.99 -11.89 7.27
C LEU A 31 -28.15 -11.22 6.51
N PRO A 32 -28.70 -10.10 7.03
CA PRO A 32 -29.91 -9.48 6.50
C PRO A 32 -29.70 -8.87 5.11
N ARG A 33 -30.57 -9.28 4.18
CA ARG A 33 -30.77 -8.68 2.87
C ARG A 33 -31.32 -7.26 3.04
N ARG A 34 -30.46 -6.26 2.93
CA ARG A 34 -30.83 -4.83 2.98
C ARG A 34 -31.53 -4.43 1.70
N ASN A 35 -32.86 -4.44 1.76
CA ASN A 35 -33.76 -4.04 0.69
C ASN A 35 -33.72 -2.51 0.55
N PHE A 36 -33.01 -1.98 -0.43
CA PHE A 36 -33.09 -0.56 -0.79
C PHE A 36 -34.16 -0.38 -1.86
N HIS A 37 -35.30 0.17 -1.45
CA HIS A 37 -36.29 0.72 -2.37
C HIS A 37 -35.81 2.11 -2.83
N PRO A 38 -35.82 2.43 -4.14
CA PRO A 38 -35.61 3.79 -4.58
C PRO A 38 -36.90 4.59 -4.34
N LEU A 39 -36.82 5.59 -3.47
CA LEU A 39 -37.84 6.64 -3.39
C LEU A 39 -37.75 7.50 -4.65
N ARG A 40 -38.59 7.13 -5.60
CA ARG A 40 -38.98 7.89 -6.79
C ARG A 40 -39.69 9.16 -6.33
N LEU A 41 -38.97 10.29 -6.26
CA LEU A 41 -39.55 11.61 -6.08
C LEU A 41 -39.87 12.20 -7.46
N GLN A 42 -41.15 12.21 -7.79
CA GLN A 42 -41.70 12.91 -8.94
C GLN A 42 -42.46 14.13 -8.40
N GLY A 43 -41.98 15.35 -8.71
CA GLY A 43 -42.78 16.55 -8.47
C GLY A 43 -42.01 17.87 -8.41
N ALA A 44 -42.36 18.75 -9.35
CA ALA A 44 -42.35 20.21 -9.27
C ALA A 44 -41.05 20.99 -9.61
N HIS A 45 -41.10 21.61 -10.80
CA HIS A 45 -40.79 23.02 -11.07
C HIS A 45 -39.59 23.65 -10.34
N ALA A 46 -38.46 23.70 -11.06
CA ALA A 46 -37.63 24.89 -11.14
C ALA A 46 -36.75 24.76 -12.40
N TYR A 47 -36.69 25.83 -13.20
CA TYR A 47 -35.70 25.97 -14.27
C TYR A 47 -34.30 25.82 -13.67
N ALA A 48 -33.66 24.67 -13.89
CA ALA A 48 -32.26 24.44 -13.56
C ALA A 48 -31.49 24.28 -14.88
N PRO A 49 -30.38 25.01 -15.07
CA PRO A 49 -29.64 25.03 -16.32
C PRO A 49 -29.01 23.66 -16.56
N ARG A 50 -29.14 23.18 -17.79
CA ARG A 50 -28.38 22.03 -18.30
C ARG A 50 -26.91 22.22 -17.91
N PRO A 51 -26.26 21.30 -17.18
CA PRO A 51 -24.81 21.33 -17.11
C PRO A 51 -24.33 21.06 -18.53
N SER A 52 -23.88 22.12 -19.19
CA SER A 52 -23.06 22.04 -20.38
C SER A 52 -21.97 21.03 -20.07
N LEU A 53 -22.06 19.88 -20.74
CA LEU A 53 -20.96 18.94 -20.89
C LEU A 53 -19.72 19.80 -21.08
N LEU A 54 -18.81 19.72 -20.11
CA LEU A 54 -17.44 20.14 -20.26
C LEU A 54 -16.95 19.42 -21.51
N ARG A 55 -17.12 20.09 -22.64
CA ARG A 55 -16.45 19.80 -23.88
C ARG A 55 -15.00 20.08 -23.54
N VAL A 56 -14.35 19.05 -23.01
CA VAL A 56 -12.91 18.91 -23.07
C VAL A 56 -12.62 18.98 -24.56
N LYS A 57 -12.27 20.19 -25.00
CA LYS A 57 -11.48 20.40 -26.20
C LYS A 57 -10.19 19.66 -25.88
N ALA A 58 -10.13 18.38 -26.24
CA ALA A 58 -8.86 17.80 -26.57
C ALA A 58 -8.30 18.74 -27.64
N ALA A 59 -7.27 19.48 -27.27
CA ALA A 59 -6.34 20.05 -28.22
C ALA A 59 -5.67 18.84 -28.90
N SER A 60 -6.42 18.22 -29.80
CA SER A 60 -5.85 17.57 -30.96
C SER A 60 -5.23 18.70 -31.78
N ASP A 61 -3.98 18.46 -32.19
CA ASP A 61 -3.26 19.12 -33.30
C ASP A 61 -1.91 19.79 -32.97
N ASP A 62 -1.29 19.57 -31.79
CA ASP A 62 0.12 20.00 -31.55
C ASP A 62 1.03 18.95 -30.90
N THR A 63 0.53 17.76 -30.56
CA THR A 63 1.33 16.70 -29.89
C THR A 63 2.38 16.07 -30.82
N SER A 64 2.19 16.07 -32.14
CA SER A 64 3.20 15.56 -33.08
C SER A 64 4.35 16.53 -33.29
N ALA A 65 4.06 17.83 -33.50
CA ALA A 65 5.12 18.83 -33.68
C ALA A 65 6.03 18.97 -32.45
N SER A 66 5.46 18.88 -31.24
CA SER A 66 6.22 18.90 -29.98
C SER A 66 6.93 17.57 -29.67
N GLY A 67 6.37 16.43 -30.09
CA GLY A 67 7.01 15.13 -29.91
C GLY A 67 8.24 14.96 -30.79
N ASP A 68 8.16 15.41 -32.04
CA ASP A 68 9.25 15.31 -33.00
C ASP A 68 10.43 16.22 -32.62
N GLU A 69 10.19 17.46 -32.16
CA GLU A 69 11.24 18.34 -31.61
C GLU A 69 11.94 17.74 -30.38
N ILE A 70 11.18 17.16 -29.43
CA ILE A 70 11.75 16.52 -28.23
C ILE A 70 12.60 15.31 -28.61
N ILE A 71 12.15 14.51 -29.59
CA ILE A 71 12.91 13.37 -30.10
C ILE A 71 14.17 13.84 -30.83
N GLU A 72 14.09 14.93 -31.61
CA GLU A 72 15.26 15.53 -32.28
C GLU A 72 16.28 16.07 -31.27
N ASP A 73 15.85 16.76 -30.22
CA ASP A 73 16.72 17.23 -29.12
C ASP A 73 17.35 16.07 -28.35
N LEU A 74 16.58 15.04 -28.03
CA LEU A 74 17.08 13.82 -27.37
C LEU A 74 18.07 13.07 -28.25
N LYS A 75 17.80 12.99 -29.55
CA LYS A 75 18.71 12.39 -30.55
C LYS A 75 19.98 13.22 -30.70
N GLY A 76 19.88 14.54 -30.74
CA GLY A 76 21.03 15.45 -30.78
C GLY A 76 21.92 15.26 -29.55
N LYS A 77 21.33 15.14 -28.36
CA LYS A 77 22.04 14.88 -27.10
C LYS A 77 22.59 13.45 -27.02
N TRP A 78 21.90 12.46 -27.59
CA TRP A 78 22.38 11.09 -27.71
C TRP A 78 23.63 10.98 -28.59
N GLU A 79 23.62 11.70 -29.72
CA GLU A 79 24.75 11.70 -30.66
C GLU A 79 25.92 12.56 -30.19
N ALA A 80 25.66 13.62 -29.42
CA ALA A 80 26.68 14.46 -28.79
C ALA A 80 27.39 13.78 -27.61
N ILE A 81 26.88 12.65 -27.11
CA ILE A 81 27.56 11.84 -26.09
C ILE A 81 28.62 10.99 -26.79
N GLU A 82 29.88 11.41 -26.60
CA GLU A 82 31.07 10.79 -27.21
C GLU A 82 31.33 9.38 -26.65
N ASP A 83 30.95 9.12 -25.39
CA ASP A 83 31.12 7.84 -24.70
C ASP A 83 29.88 6.93 -24.79
N LYS A 84 29.46 6.62 -26.03
CA LYS A 84 28.37 5.68 -26.33
C LYS A 84 28.43 4.34 -25.57
N PRO A 85 29.60 3.67 -25.39
CA PRO A 85 29.64 2.40 -24.63
C PRO A 85 29.39 2.59 -23.13
N THR A 86 29.82 3.71 -22.54
CA THR A 86 29.62 4.01 -21.11
C THR A 86 28.14 4.29 -20.83
N PHE A 87 27.48 5.03 -21.72
CA PHE A 87 26.04 5.26 -21.61
C PHE A 87 25.25 3.96 -21.75
N LEU A 88 25.60 3.10 -22.73
CA LEU A 88 24.98 1.78 -22.89
C LEU A 88 25.20 0.87 -21.68
N LEU A 89 26.39 0.93 -21.07
CA LEU A 89 26.68 0.17 -19.85
C LEU A 89 25.87 0.70 -18.66
N TYR A 90 25.76 2.01 -18.48
CA TYR A 90 24.98 2.60 -17.39
C TYR A 90 23.48 2.36 -17.57
N SER A 91 22.94 2.59 -18.77
CA SER A 91 21.52 2.36 -19.08
C SER A 91 21.16 0.87 -19.06
N GLY A 92 21.99 0.00 -19.63
CA GLY A 92 21.84 -1.44 -19.51
C GLY A 92 21.95 -1.92 -18.07
N GLY A 93 22.91 -1.36 -17.31
CA GLY A 93 23.07 -1.61 -15.88
C GLY A 93 21.85 -1.19 -15.07
N ALA A 94 21.21 -0.06 -15.39
CA ALA A 94 19.98 0.38 -14.75
C ALA A 94 18.83 -0.61 -14.98
N VAL A 95 18.69 -1.15 -16.21
CA VAL A 95 17.67 -2.17 -16.51
C VAL A 95 17.94 -3.46 -15.75
N VAL A 96 19.19 -3.92 -15.70
CA VAL A 96 19.57 -5.12 -14.93
C VAL A 96 19.37 -4.91 -13.44
N ALA A 97 19.71 -3.74 -12.91
CA ALA A 97 19.48 -3.39 -11.51
C ALA A 97 17.98 -3.38 -11.17
N LEU A 98 17.13 -2.86 -12.06
CA LEU A 98 15.68 -2.89 -11.87
C LEU A 98 15.13 -4.32 -11.92
N TRP A 99 15.63 -5.15 -12.84
CA TRP A 99 15.28 -6.57 -12.91
C TRP A 99 15.70 -7.31 -11.63
N LEU A 100 16.94 -7.11 -11.18
CA LEU A 100 17.45 -7.72 -9.94
C LEU A 100 16.66 -7.25 -8.73
N THR A 101 16.33 -5.96 -8.64
CA THR A 101 15.48 -5.39 -7.58
C THR A 101 14.12 -6.08 -7.58
N THR A 102 13.52 -6.30 -8.75
CA THR A 102 12.24 -7.01 -8.89
C THR A 102 12.35 -8.46 -8.39
N VAL A 103 13.43 -9.17 -8.73
CA VAL A 103 13.70 -10.54 -8.25
C VAL A 103 13.86 -10.57 -6.73
N VAL A 104 14.65 -9.64 -6.16
CA VAL A 104 14.88 -9.55 -4.72
C VAL A 104 13.59 -9.24 -3.96
N VAL A 105 12.81 -8.24 -4.42
CA VAL A 105 11.51 -7.91 -3.82
C VAL A 105 10.55 -9.10 -3.95
N GLY A 106 10.55 -9.79 -5.09
CA GLY A 106 9.78 -11.02 -5.28
C GLY A 106 10.18 -12.13 -4.31
N ALA A 107 11.47 -12.32 -4.07
CA ALA A 107 12.00 -13.30 -3.12
C ALA A 107 11.62 -12.94 -1.66
N ILE A 108 11.75 -11.66 -1.28
CA ILE A 108 11.34 -11.15 0.04
C ILE A 108 9.85 -11.41 0.27
N ASN A 109 9.02 -11.13 -0.74
CA ASN A 109 7.57 -11.38 -0.67
C ASN A 109 7.21 -12.87 -0.68
N SER A 110 8.11 -13.73 -1.16
CA SER A 110 7.94 -15.19 -1.13
C SER A 110 8.31 -15.82 0.21
N VAL A 111 9.05 -15.10 1.06
CA VAL A 111 9.34 -15.53 2.44
C VAL A 111 8.21 -15.04 3.34
N PRO A 112 7.39 -15.92 3.93
CA PRO A 112 6.14 -15.53 4.58
C PRO A 112 6.29 -14.62 5.82
N LEU A 113 7.49 -14.49 6.40
CA LEU A 113 7.74 -13.68 7.60
C LEU A 113 8.37 -12.31 7.33
N LEU A 114 9.11 -12.15 6.22
CA LEU A 114 9.84 -10.90 5.94
C LEU A 114 8.92 -9.71 5.65
N PRO A 115 7.81 -9.82 4.89
CA PRO A 115 6.89 -8.71 4.67
C PRO A 115 6.32 -8.16 5.98
N LYS A 116 5.98 -9.05 6.92
CA LYS A 116 5.47 -8.68 8.24
C LYS A 116 6.53 -8.04 9.13
N LEU A 117 7.78 -8.49 9.03
CA LEU A 117 8.90 -7.87 9.72
C LEU A 117 9.22 -6.49 9.16
N LEU A 118 9.24 -6.30 7.84
CA LEU A 118 9.46 -5.00 7.21
C LEU A 118 8.32 -4.01 7.53
N GLU A 119 7.07 -4.50 7.58
CA GLU A 119 5.91 -3.72 8.03
C GLU A 119 6.07 -3.30 9.50
N LEU A 120 6.48 -4.21 10.38
CA LEU A 120 6.71 -3.92 11.79
C LEU A 120 7.91 -2.97 12.00
N VAL A 121 8.99 -3.13 11.25
CA VAL A 121 10.16 -2.24 11.27
C VAL A 121 9.77 -0.86 10.77
N GLY A 122 8.98 -0.75 9.70
CA GLY A 122 8.47 0.52 9.19
C GLY A 122 7.56 1.23 10.18
N LEU A 123 6.63 0.50 10.81
CA LEU A 123 5.78 1.02 11.89
C LEU A 123 6.59 1.42 13.12
N GLY A 124 7.57 0.60 13.51
CA GLY A 124 8.46 0.87 14.63
C GLY A 124 9.31 2.12 14.41
N TYR A 125 9.90 2.26 13.22
CA TYR A 125 10.71 3.42 12.87
C TYR A 125 9.84 4.68 12.75
N THR A 126 8.66 4.57 12.15
CA THR A 126 7.70 5.69 12.06
C THR A 126 7.24 6.13 13.45
N GLY A 127 6.84 5.18 14.31
CA GLY A 127 6.44 5.48 15.69
C GLY A 127 7.59 6.06 16.52
N TRP A 128 8.79 5.51 16.41
CA TRP A 128 10.01 6.02 17.06
C TRP A 128 10.35 7.42 16.56
N PHE A 129 10.28 7.67 15.25
CA PHE A 129 10.55 8.99 14.66
C PHE A 129 9.54 10.03 15.16
N VAL A 130 8.26 9.70 15.16
CA VAL A 130 7.20 10.59 15.67
C VAL A 130 7.43 10.88 17.16
N TYR A 131 7.70 9.86 17.97
CA TYR A 131 7.98 10.02 19.39
C TYR A 131 9.23 10.86 19.65
N ARG A 132 10.34 10.56 18.96
CA ARG A 132 11.66 11.15 19.18
C ARG A 132 11.77 12.58 18.63
N TYR A 133 11.15 12.89 17.49
CA TYR A 133 11.36 14.15 16.78
C TYR A 133 10.14 15.06 16.73
N LEU A 134 8.90 14.55 16.76
CA LEU A 134 7.69 15.38 16.67
C LEU A 134 7.12 15.76 18.05
N LEU A 135 7.16 14.87 19.04
CA LEU A 135 6.62 15.15 20.37
C LEU A 135 7.49 16.13 21.17
N PHE A 136 8.82 15.95 21.13
CA PHE A 136 9.75 16.77 21.89
C PHE A 136 10.05 18.10 21.19
N LYS A 137 9.89 19.21 21.94
CA LYS A 137 10.13 20.56 21.40
C LYS A 137 11.58 20.81 21.00
N GLU A 138 12.55 20.24 21.72
CA GLU A 138 13.96 20.39 21.40
C GLU A 138 14.30 19.70 20.07
N SER A 139 13.81 18.48 19.89
CA SER A 139 14.13 17.69 18.69
C SER A 139 13.43 18.16 17.43
N ARG A 140 12.34 18.92 17.54
CA ARG A 140 11.77 19.67 16.40
C ARG A 140 12.68 20.79 15.90
N LYS A 141 13.42 21.44 16.80
CA LYS A 141 14.38 22.50 16.44
C LYS A 141 15.65 21.90 15.86
N GLU A 142 16.15 20.81 16.45
CA GLU A 142 17.27 20.04 15.90
C GLU A 142 16.95 19.53 14.51
N LEU A 143 15.78 18.91 14.31
CA LEU A 143 15.38 18.40 13.00
C LEU A 143 15.23 19.50 11.94
N ALA A 144 14.68 20.67 12.30
CA ALA A 144 14.60 21.80 11.39
C ALA A 144 16.01 22.28 10.97
N THR A 145 16.93 22.36 11.93
CA THR A 145 18.32 22.74 11.69
C THR A 145 19.04 21.69 10.83
N ASP A 146 18.82 20.40 11.09
CA ASP A 146 19.38 19.30 10.31
C ASP A 146 18.86 19.33 8.88
N ILE A 147 17.55 19.53 8.68
CA ILE A 147 16.92 19.67 7.36
C ILE A 147 17.49 20.88 6.62
N GLU A 148 17.65 22.02 7.28
CA GLU A 148 18.27 23.21 6.68
C GLU A 148 19.73 22.94 6.27
N SER A 149 20.50 22.25 7.11
CA SER A 149 21.87 21.86 6.80
C SER A 149 21.94 20.88 5.63
N LEU A 150 21.04 19.89 5.58
CA LEU A 150 20.89 18.92 4.50
C LEU A 150 20.51 19.63 3.19
N LYS A 151 19.55 20.56 3.26
CA LYS A 151 19.13 21.38 2.13
C LYS A 151 20.29 22.24 1.62
N LYS A 152 21.07 22.85 2.51
CA LYS A 152 22.25 23.66 2.16
C LYS A 152 23.30 22.82 1.44
N LYS A 153 23.56 21.61 1.93
CA LYS A 153 24.51 20.66 1.32
C LYS A 153 24.07 20.16 -0.05
N ILE A 154 22.79 19.87 -0.24
CA ILE A 154 22.26 19.38 -1.52
C ILE A 154 22.12 20.51 -2.55
N ALA A 155 21.68 21.69 -2.10
CA ALA A 155 21.51 22.86 -2.97
C ALA A 155 22.82 23.59 -3.27
N GLY A 156 23.95 23.16 -2.69
CA GLY A 156 25.28 23.76 -2.92
C GLY A 156 25.36 25.24 -2.53
N THR A 157 24.43 25.73 -1.71
CA THR A 157 24.40 27.13 -1.27
C THR A 157 25.21 27.24 0.02
N GLU A 158 26.50 26.92 -0.03
CA GLU A 158 27.41 27.09 1.12
C GLU A 158 27.66 28.55 1.47
#